data_AF-A0A1I3TD74-F1
#
_entry.id   AF-A0A1I3TD74-F1
#
_cell.length_a   1.000
_cell.length_b   1.000
_cell.length_c   1.000
_cell.angle_alpha   90.00
_cell.angle_beta   90.00
_cell.angle_gamma   90.00
#
_symmetry.space_group_name_H-M   'P 1'
#
loop_
_entity.id
_entity.type
_entity.pdbx_description
1 polymer ?
#
loop_
_entity_poly.entity_id
_entity_poly.type
_entity_poly.pdbx_seq_one_letter_code
_entity_poly.pdbx_strand_id
1 'polypeptide(L)'
;PEHPDGCLGALVLPNLITIYVYGLFEQVGELHEHFSPPPARSSNSHLDSAVRDEIPWIIEEDGETPIVHTADDEYERRLLEKLAEEVTEFQEDKDIEELADVLEVVHAIRAHEGISRERLQELRSEKAQERGRFAERIVLERVE
;
A
#
# COMPACT_ATOMS: atom_id res chain seq x y z
N PRO A 1 13.69 53.62 28.30
CA PRO A 1 12.36 53.07 28.67
C PRO A 1 12.12 51.77 27.90
N GLU A 2 12.52 50.68 28.55
CA GLU A 2 11.94 49.33 28.65
C GLU A 2 11.22 48.66 27.45
N HIS A 3 11.73 47.45 27.16
CA HIS A 3 11.14 46.35 26.38
C HIS A 3 9.83 45.79 27.01
N PRO A 4 9.07 44.94 26.29
CA PRO A 4 9.32 43.48 26.36
C PRO A 4 9.33 42.76 25.00
N ASP A 5 10.26 41.80 24.88
CA ASP A 5 10.18 40.40 24.41
C ASP A 5 9.11 40.03 23.35
N GLY A 6 9.36 39.25 22.30
CA GLY A 6 10.51 38.43 21.95
C GLY A 6 10.17 37.49 20.77
N CYS A 7 11.22 36.88 20.22
CA CYS A 7 11.29 35.73 19.30
C CYS A 7 11.03 35.94 17.79
N LEU A 8 12.16 35.80 17.07
CA LEU A 8 12.34 35.60 15.63
C LEU A 8 11.69 34.29 15.13
N GLY A 9 11.16 34.32 13.90
CA GLY A 9 10.84 33.13 13.11
C GLY A 9 10.77 33.51 11.62
N ALA A 10 11.73 33.00 10.85
CA ALA A 10 11.98 33.38 9.46
C ALA A 10 10.91 32.90 8.46
N LEU A 11 10.71 33.72 7.43
CA LEU A 11 10.08 33.38 6.15
C LEU A 11 10.90 32.31 5.40
N VAL A 12 10.23 31.28 4.83
CA VAL A 12 10.38 30.82 3.43
C VAL A 12 9.15 29.92 3.10
N LEU A 13 8.31 30.33 2.14
CA LEU A 13 7.43 29.42 1.36
C LEU A 13 8.25 28.95 0.13
N PRO A 14 8.12 27.70 -0.40
CA PRO A 14 7.00 27.42 -1.31
C PRO A 14 6.59 25.92 -1.57
N ASN A 15 5.46 25.79 -2.30
CA ASN A 15 5.02 24.72 -3.25
C ASN A 15 4.42 23.39 -2.70
N LEU A 16 3.10 23.17 -2.83
CA LEU A 16 2.32 22.63 -3.97
C LEU A 16 2.56 21.13 -4.24
N ILE A 17 1.46 20.36 -4.23
CA ILE A 17 1.31 18.88 -4.24
C ILE A 17 1.15 18.34 -2.80
N THR A 18 -0.04 18.40 -2.21
CA THR A 18 -1.12 17.41 -2.38
C THR A 18 -0.77 16.06 -1.75
N ILE A 19 -1.36 15.81 -0.58
CA ILE A 19 -2.05 14.57 -0.20
C ILE A 19 -1.38 13.30 -0.74
N TYR A 20 -0.54 12.62 0.05
CA TYR A 20 -0.37 11.17 -0.09
C TYR A 20 -0.14 10.52 1.28
N VAL A 21 -1.22 9.87 1.75
CA VAL A 21 -1.30 8.71 2.68
C VAL A 21 -0.58 8.89 4.03
N TYR A 22 -1.23 9.17 5.15
CA TYR A 22 -2.32 8.39 5.73
C TYR A 22 -3.17 9.28 6.63
N GLY A 23 -4.42 9.45 6.24
CA GLY A 23 -5.50 9.85 7.12
C GLY A 23 -6.78 9.40 6.43
N LEU A 24 -7.34 8.26 6.82
CA LEU A 24 -8.72 7.94 6.50
C LEU A 24 -9.20 6.78 7.39
N PHE A 25 -10.01 7.13 8.38
CA PHE A 25 -11.27 6.48 8.65
C PHE A 25 -12.12 7.52 9.38
N GLU A 26 -12.97 8.23 8.65
CA GLU A 26 -14.38 8.39 9.01
C GLU A 26 -15.16 9.20 7.97
N GLN A 27 -16.32 8.63 7.62
CA GLN A 27 -17.54 9.23 7.10
C GLN A 27 -17.69 9.53 5.59
N VAL A 28 -18.38 8.57 4.95
CA VAL A 28 -19.53 8.70 4.03
C VAL A 28 -19.61 9.95 3.13
N GLY A 29 -19.61 9.70 1.82
CA GLY A 29 -20.06 10.67 0.82
C GLY A 29 -19.73 10.22 -0.60
N GLU A 30 -20.76 9.76 -1.30
CA GLU A 30 -20.82 9.42 -2.73
C GLU A 30 -19.87 10.25 -3.62
N LEU A 31 -19.08 9.59 -4.47
CA LEU A 31 -18.89 10.01 -5.86
C LEU A 31 -18.59 8.80 -6.74
N HIS A 32 -19.47 8.65 -7.72
CA HIS A 32 -19.51 7.63 -8.74
C HIS A 32 -18.69 8.15 -9.93
N GLU A 33 -17.47 7.66 -10.15
CA GLU A 33 -16.75 7.88 -11.41
C GLU A 33 -16.00 6.62 -11.85
N HIS A 34 -16.49 6.08 -12.97
CA HIS A 34 -15.84 5.18 -13.93
C HIS A 34 -14.54 4.49 -13.49
N PHE A 35 -14.71 3.32 -12.89
CA PHE A 35 -13.75 2.24 -13.05
C PHE A 35 -13.73 1.91 -14.56
N SER A 36 -12.65 2.27 -15.24
CA SER A 36 -12.37 1.67 -16.55
C SER A 36 -11.57 0.41 -16.24
N PRO A 37 -12.16 -0.80 -16.39
CA PRO A 37 -11.40 -2.01 -16.18
C PRO A 37 -10.15 -2.00 -17.08
N PRO A 38 -9.00 -2.52 -16.61
CA PRO A 38 -7.85 -2.70 -17.47
C PRO A 38 -8.27 -3.52 -18.70
N PRO A 39 -7.77 -3.20 -19.91
CA PRO A 39 -8.17 -3.92 -21.10
C PRO A 39 -7.88 -5.41 -20.92
N ALA A 40 -8.91 -6.23 -21.12
CA ALA A 40 -8.83 -7.68 -21.05
C ALA A 40 -7.60 -8.16 -21.84
N ARG A 41 -6.58 -8.62 -21.10
CA ARG A 41 -5.42 -9.27 -21.71
C ARG A 41 -5.94 -10.57 -22.31
N SER A 42 -6.13 -10.58 -23.63
CA SER A 42 -6.48 -11.78 -24.37
C SER A 42 -5.30 -12.76 -24.35
N SER A 43 -5.25 -13.59 -23.32
CA SER A 43 -4.54 -14.85 -23.32
C SER A 43 -5.21 -15.74 -22.30
N ASN A 44 -5.41 -17.00 -22.67
CA ASN A 44 -5.88 -18.07 -21.80
C ASN A 44 -4.79 -18.39 -20.74
N SER A 45 -4.35 -17.38 -19.98
CA SER A 45 -3.35 -17.47 -18.92
C SER A 45 -4.11 -17.72 -17.62
N HIS A 46 -3.86 -18.87 -17.02
CA HIS A 46 -4.25 -19.11 -15.64
C HIS A 46 -3.64 -18.00 -14.77
N LEU A 47 -4.49 -17.07 -14.33
CA LEU A 47 -4.15 -16.04 -13.35
C LEU A 47 -4.37 -16.70 -11.99
N ASP A 48 -3.29 -17.28 -11.45
CA ASP A 48 -3.30 -17.98 -10.16
C ASP A 48 -3.02 -17.03 -8.97
N SER A 49 -3.27 -15.73 -9.13
CA SER A 49 -3.02 -14.72 -8.11
C SER A 49 -4.24 -14.45 -7.23
N ALA A 50 -4.02 -14.12 -5.96
CA ALA A 50 -5.08 -13.70 -5.05
C ALA A 50 -5.59 -12.32 -5.47
N VAL A 51 -6.91 -12.13 -5.54
CA VAL A 51 -7.55 -10.86 -5.94
C VAL A 51 -8.32 -10.25 -4.78
N ARG A 52 -8.61 -8.94 -4.87
CA ARG A 52 -9.52 -8.26 -3.92
C ARG A 52 -10.94 -8.81 -4.07
N ASP A 53 -11.71 -8.77 -2.98
CA ASP A 53 -13.02 -9.41 -2.87
C ASP A 53 -14.03 -8.97 -3.95
N GLU A 54 -13.94 -7.73 -4.42
CA GLU A 54 -14.87 -7.15 -5.41
C GLU A 54 -14.48 -7.42 -6.87
N ILE A 55 -13.25 -7.89 -7.13
CA ILE A 55 -12.75 -8.12 -8.51
C ILE A 55 -13.62 -9.10 -9.31
N PRO A 56 -14.08 -10.24 -8.74
CA PRO A 56 -14.94 -11.15 -9.49
C PRO A 56 -16.24 -10.47 -9.96
N TRP A 57 -16.83 -9.63 -9.12
CA TRP A 57 -18.06 -8.92 -9.46
C TRP A 57 -17.86 -7.88 -10.56
N ILE A 58 -16.75 -7.13 -10.51
CA ILE A 58 -16.38 -6.17 -11.56
C ILE A 58 -16.24 -6.88 -12.92
N ILE A 59 -15.56 -8.05 -12.94
CA ILE A 59 -15.40 -8.87 -14.16
C ILE A 59 -16.76 -9.31 -14.73
N GLU A 60 -17.72 -9.67 -13.86
CA GLU A 60 -19.09 -10.01 -14.30
C GLU A 60 -19.84 -8.81 -14.88
N GLU A 61 -19.68 -7.61 -14.30
CA GLU A 61 -20.30 -6.38 -14.82
C GLU A 61 -19.77 -6.02 -16.22
N ASP A 62 -18.51 -6.34 -16.50
CA ASP A 62 -17.87 -6.15 -17.81
C ASP A 62 -18.31 -7.22 -18.84
N GLY A 63 -19.19 -8.14 -18.45
CA GLY A 63 -19.73 -9.19 -19.32
C GLY A 63 -18.80 -10.39 -19.50
N GLU A 64 -17.73 -10.48 -18.71
CA GLU A 64 -16.87 -11.64 -18.63
C GLU A 64 -17.35 -12.61 -17.53
N THR A 65 -16.76 -13.80 -17.44
CA THR A 65 -17.12 -14.80 -16.42
C THR A 65 -15.88 -15.15 -15.59
N PRO A 66 -15.78 -14.70 -14.33
CA PRO A 66 -14.64 -15.03 -13.48
C PRO A 66 -14.70 -16.51 -13.09
N ILE A 67 -13.54 -17.17 -13.08
CA ILE A 67 -13.37 -18.50 -12.51
C ILE A 67 -12.59 -18.33 -11.21
N VAL A 68 -13.29 -18.48 -10.08
CA VAL A 68 -12.71 -18.26 -8.75
C VAL A 68 -12.94 -19.44 -7.84
N HIS A 69 -12.03 -19.61 -6.87
CA HIS A 69 -12.20 -20.48 -5.72
C HIS A 69 -11.75 -19.74 -4.47
N THR A 70 -12.31 -20.12 -3.33
CA THR A 70 -11.81 -19.66 -2.03
C THR A 70 -10.62 -20.53 -1.64
N ALA A 71 -9.49 -19.90 -1.31
CA ALA A 71 -8.30 -20.62 -0.85
C ALA A 71 -8.41 -20.99 0.63
N ASP A 72 -8.18 -22.26 0.96
CA ASP A 72 -8.04 -22.75 2.34
C ASP A 72 -6.55 -22.87 2.70
N ASP A 73 -6.01 -24.09 2.72
CA ASP A 73 -4.62 -24.39 3.12
C ASP A 73 -3.55 -23.68 2.27
N GLU A 74 -3.89 -23.25 1.06
CA GLU A 74 -2.95 -22.56 0.17
C GLU A 74 -2.97 -21.03 0.30
N TYR A 75 -3.84 -20.46 1.12
CA TYR A 75 -4.06 -19.01 1.17
C TYR A 75 -2.79 -18.23 1.57
N GLU A 76 -2.04 -18.71 2.56
CA GLU A 76 -0.75 -18.11 2.97
C GLU A 76 0.21 -18.01 1.78
N ARG A 77 0.38 -19.12 1.05
CA ARG A 77 1.24 -19.18 -0.14
C ARG A 77 0.79 -18.18 -1.19
N ARG A 78 -0.52 -18.08 -1.46
CA ARG A 78 -1.08 -17.15 -2.45
C ARG A 78 -0.88 -15.69 -2.04
N LEU A 79 -0.98 -15.36 -0.76
CA LEU A 79 -0.68 -14.00 -0.25
C LEU A 79 0.80 -13.64 -0.43
N LEU A 80 1.72 -14.57 -0.17
CA LEU A 80 3.15 -14.34 -0.37
C LEU A 80 3.52 -14.21 -1.85
N GLU A 81 2.89 -14.99 -2.72
CA GLU A 81 3.01 -14.85 -4.18
C GLU A 81 2.50 -13.49 -4.65
N LYS A 82 1.32 -13.08 -4.17
CA LYS A 82 0.77 -11.76 -4.49
C LYS A 82 1.68 -10.63 -4.01
N LEU A 83 2.25 -10.73 -2.81
CA LEU A 83 3.20 -9.73 -2.32
C LEU A 83 4.42 -9.59 -3.24
N ALA A 84 4.93 -10.71 -3.77
CA ALA A 84 6.07 -10.69 -4.69
C ALA A 84 5.71 -10.09 -6.06
N GLU A 85 4.50 -10.38 -6.57
CA GLU A 85 3.93 -9.80 -7.79
C GLU A 85 3.85 -8.28 -7.68
N GLU A 86 3.14 -7.76 -6.66
CA GLU A 86 2.93 -6.30 -6.47
C GLU A 86 4.25 -5.54 -6.27
N VAL A 87 5.22 -6.13 -5.54
CA VAL A 87 6.55 -5.53 -5.39
C VAL A 87 7.30 -5.49 -6.72
N THR A 88 7.11 -6.49 -7.58
CA THR A 88 7.72 -6.53 -8.92
C THR A 88 7.08 -5.49 -9.82
N GLU A 89 5.75 -5.39 -9.84
CA GLU A 89 5.00 -4.39 -10.61
C GLU A 89 5.39 -2.96 -10.17
N PHE A 90 5.48 -2.70 -8.85
CA PHE A 90 6.00 -1.43 -8.35
C PHE A 90 7.44 -1.14 -8.80
N GLN A 91 8.31 -2.16 -8.88
CA GLN A 91 9.69 -1.97 -9.35
C GLN A 91 9.76 -1.62 -10.84
N GLU A 92 8.87 -2.20 -11.65
CA GLU A 92 8.80 -2.00 -13.10
C GLU A 92 8.15 -0.66 -13.45
N ASP A 93 6.96 -0.39 -12.92
CA ASP A 93 6.13 0.75 -13.32
C ASP A 93 6.28 1.97 -12.40
N LYS A 94 6.67 1.75 -11.13
CA LYS A 94 6.79 2.79 -10.09
C LYS A 94 5.50 3.57 -9.87
N ASP A 95 4.37 2.94 -10.14
CA ASP A 95 3.05 3.51 -9.89
C ASP A 95 2.74 3.47 -8.39
N ILE A 96 2.02 4.49 -7.92
CA ILE A 96 1.58 4.59 -6.56
C ILE A 96 0.40 3.67 -6.24
N GLU A 97 -0.35 3.24 -7.28
CA GLU A 97 -1.38 2.21 -7.17
C GLU A 97 -0.77 0.88 -6.72
N GLU A 98 0.31 0.41 -7.37
CA GLU A 98 1.00 -0.83 -6.96
C GLU A 98 1.56 -0.74 -5.53
N LEU A 99 2.01 0.44 -5.09
CA LEU A 99 2.44 0.61 -3.71
C LEU A 99 1.26 0.49 -2.71
N ALA A 100 0.06 0.89 -3.12
CA ALA A 100 -1.16 0.69 -2.33
C ALA A 100 -1.54 -0.80 -2.27
N ASP A 101 -1.39 -1.54 -3.37
CA ASP A 101 -1.61 -2.98 -3.40
C ASP A 101 -0.59 -3.75 -2.54
N VAL A 102 0.71 -3.38 -2.57
CA VAL A 102 1.70 -3.91 -1.62
C VAL A 102 1.25 -3.72 -0.17
N LEU A 103 0.69 -2.55 0.17
CA LEU A 103 0.22 -2.25 1.52
C LEU A 103 -1.02 -3.09 1.90
N GLU A 104 -1.94 -3.30 0.96
CA GLU A 104 -3.11 -4.14 1.16
C GLU A 104 -2.71 -5.60 1.43
N VAL A 105 -1.80 -6.15 0.63
CA VAL A 105 -1.31 -7.52 0.82
C VAL A 105 -0.58 -7.68 2.16
N VAL A 106 0.21 -6.69 2.58
CA VAL A 106 0.83 -6.69 3.92
C VAL A 106 -0.22 -6.70 5.03
N HIS A 107 -1.34 -6.00 4.87
CA HIS A 107 -2.45 -6.02 5.82
C HIS A 107 -3.20 -7.36 5.83
N ALA A 108 -3.39 -7.99 4.67
CA ALA A 108 -3.96 -9.33 4.57
C ALA A 108 -3.08 -10.38 5.26
N ILE A 109 -1.77 -10.39 5.00
CA ILE A 109 -0.79 -11.27 5.67
C ILE A 109 -0.84 -11.05 7.19
N ARG A 110 -0.78 -9.79 7.63
CA ARG A 110 -0.87 -9.43 9.05
C ARG A 110 -2.12 -10.03 9.70
N ALA A 111 -3.28 -9.90 9.05
CA ALA A 111 -4.54 -10.42 9.56
C ALA A 111 -4.55 -11.95 9.60
N HIS A 112 -4.02 -12.61 8.56
CA HIS A 112 -3.87 -14.06 8.48
C HIS A 112 -3.01 -14.61 9.64
N GLU A 113 -1.89 -13.95 9.95
CA GLU A 113 -0.99 -14.30 11.06
C GLU A 113 -1.55 -13.95 12.46
N GLY A 114 -2.76 -13.37 12.55
CA GLY A 114 -3.35 -12.93 13.81
C GLY A 114 -2.60 -11.75 14.47
N ILE A 115 -1.83 -10.99 13.69
CA ILE A 115 -1.08 -9.83 14.18
C ILE A 115 -2.01 -8.60 14.14
N SER A 116 -2.08 -7.85 15.25
CA SER A 116 -2.84 -6.60 15.28
C SER A 116 -2.12 -5.48 14.53
N ARG A 117 -2.87 -4.50 14.05
CA ARG A 117 -2.31 -3.31 13.40
C ARG A 117 -1.40 -2.54 14.36
N GLU A 118 -1.82 -2.42 15.62
CA GLU A 118 -1.12 -1.73 16.68
C GLU A 118 0.22 -2.42 16.95
N ARG A 119 0.23 -3.76 17.03
CA ARG A 119 1.45 -4.53 17.28
C ARG A 119 2.47 -4.37 16.16
N LEU A 120 2.03 -4.40 14.91
CA LEU A 120 2.91 -4.17 13.76
C LEU A 120 3.50 -2.75 13.77
N GLN A 121 2.68 -1.75 14.13
CA GLN A 121 3.09 -0.36 14.21
C GLN A 121 4.05 -0.09 15.37
N GLU A 122 3.85 -0.73 16.53
CA GLU A 122 4.76 -0.72 17.67
C GLU A 122 6.13 -1.27 17.26
N LEU A 123 6.17 -2.48 16.69
CA LEU A 123 7.41 -3.12 16.22
C LEU A 123 8.17 -2.25 15.20
N ARG A 124 7.45 -1.62 14.27
CA ARG A 124 8.04 -0.67 13.31
C ARG A 124 8.63 0.55 14.01
N SER A 125 7.99 1.04 15.06
CA SER A 125 8.42 2.22 15.82
C SER A 125 9.59 1.91 16.76
N GLU A 126 9.62 0.74 17.38
CA GLU A 126 10.75 0.22 18.17
C GLU A 126 12.00 0.11 17.30
N LYS A 127 11.91 -0.55 16.13
CA LYS A 127 13.02 -0.65 15.17
C LYS A 127 13.52 0.72 14.71
N ALA A 128 12.60 1.67 14.50
CA ALA A 128 12.96 3.03 14.11
C ALA A 128 13.70 3.80 15.22
N GLN A 129 13.37 3.55 16.49
CA GLN A 129 14.07 4.14 17.64
C GLN A 129 15.44 3.50 17.85
N GLU A 130 15.54 2.17 17.72
CA GLU A 130 16.78 1.44 17.92
C GLU A 130 17.79 1.63 16.79
N ARG A 131 17.32 1.66 15.54
CA ARG A 131 18.16 1.53 14.33
C ARG A 131 17.98 2.68 13.33
N GLY A 132 17.14 3.65 13.66
CA GLY A 132 16.81 4.75 12.77
C GLY A 132 15.81 4.37 11.67
N ARG A 133 15.52 5.35 10.81
CA ARG A 133 14.66 5.21 9.63
C ARG A 133 15.50 5.33 8.36
N PHE A 134 14.89 5.09 7.21
CA PHE A 134 15.51 5.31 5.90
C PHE A 134 15.63 6.80 5.49
N ALA A 135 15.36 7.75 6.41
CA ALA A 135 15.33 9.19 6.12
C ALA A 135 16.70 9.75 5.72
N GLU A 136 17.78 9.21 6.29
CA GLU A 136 19.17 9.64 6.02
C GLU A 136 19.72 9.10 4.69
N ARG A 137 18.97 8.25 3.97
CA ARG A 137 19.35 7.70 2.65
C ARG A 137 20.71 6.97 2.64
N ILE A 138 21.05 6.32 3.76
CA ILE A 138 22.33 5.62 3.93
C ILE A 138 22.30 4.29 3.16
N VAL A 139 23.34 4.03 2.37
CA VAL A 139 23.59 2.75 1.67
C VAL A 139 24.90 2.17 2.21
N LEU A 140 24.88 0.92 2.69
CA LEU A 140 26.06 0.22 3.19
C LEU A 140 26.80 -0.46 2.03
N GLU A 141 28.04 -0.03 1.74
CA GLU A 141 28.84 -0.60 0.65
C GLU A 141 29.65 -1.84 1.05
N ARG A 142 30.25 -1.84 2.25
CA ARG A 142 31.03 -2.97 2.78
C ARG A 142 31.20 -2.89 4.30
N VAL A 143 31.48 -4.03 4.92
CA VAL A 143 31.93 -4.16 6.32
C VAL A 143 33.32 -4.80 6.29
N GLU A 144 34.24 -4.31 7.12
CA GLU A 144 35.57 -4.91 7.33
C GLU A 144 35.62 -5.73 8.62
#